data_AF-A0A167BDX1-F1
#
_entry.id   AF-A0A167BDX1-F1
#
_cell.length_a   1.000
_cell.length_b   1.000
_cell.length_c   1.000
_cell.angle_alpha   90.00
_cell.angle_beta   90.00
_cell.angle_gamma   90.00
#
_symmetry.space_group_name_H-M   'P 1'
#
loop_
_entity.id
_entity.type
_entity.pdbx_description
1 polymer ?
#
loop_
_entity_poly.entity_id
_entity_poly.type
_entity_poly.pdbx_seq_one_letter_code
_entity_poly.pdbx_strand_id
1 'polypeptide(L)'
;MKTLSRELILETAHRMVVEHGMEKVNLSKVGSELGTTHAAIYKYFSGKEELWTELSLSWLDHELARLFPFDTDKYSSKKEIVHEWLWVLSQSKYEAYESKLEMFKLYTAYIDRNPAALTRHIGDLVGSLKEASGIEDIGRLSAILLAFSYFSAPAYADNWKYMDFKSEFEAVWKLIEAGIEG
;
A
#
# COMPACT_ATOMS: atom_id res chain seq x y z
N MET A 1 6.02 26.34 -16.22
CA MET A 1 6.62 24.98 -16.23
C MET A 1 6.65 24.49 -14.79
N LYS A 2 6.06 23.34 -14.47
CA LYS A 2 6.29 22.71 -13.15
C LYS A 2 7.77 22.33 -13.05
N THR A 3 8.39 22.57 -11.90
CA THR A 3 9.77 22.14 -11.63
C THR A 3 9.83 20.61 -11.65
N LEU A 4 10.86 20.04 -12.28
CA LEU A 4 11.05 18.58 -12.30
C LEU A 4 11.29 18.05 -10.88
N SER A 5 10.53 17.04 -10.48
CA SER A 5 10.61 16.39 -9.16
C SER A 5 10.29 14.90 -9.26
N ARG A 6 10.59 14.11 -8.21
CA ARG A 6 10.22 12.67 -8.19
C ARG A 6 8.71 12.52 -8.30
N GLU A 7 7.96 13.36 -7.59
CA GLU A 7 6.49 13.35 -7.56
C GLU A 7 5.92 13.62 -8.95
N LEU A 8 6.39 14.66 -9.65
CA LEU A 8 5.93 14.97 -11.02
C LEU A 8 6.24 13.83 -12.01
N ILE A 9 7.40 13.19 -11.84
CA ILE A 9 7.80 12.03 -12.66
C ILE A 9 6.86 10.85 -12.39
N LEU A 10 6.56 10.55 -11.12
CA LEU A 10 5.65 9.46 -10.73
C LEU A 10 4.21 9.74 -11.16
N GLU A 11 3.70 10.96 -11.00
CA GLU A 11 2.38 11.38 -11.50
C GLU A 11 2.26 11.18 -13.02
N THR A 12 3.29 11.60 -13.76
CA THR A 12 3.31 11.44 -15.22
C THR A 12 3.42 9.98 -15.61
N ALA A 13 4.27 9.21 -14.94
CA ALA A 13 4.39 7.78 -15.16
C ALA A 13 3.07 7.06 -14.88
N HIS A 14 2.38 7.36 -13.77
CA HIS A 14 1.08 6.79 -13.43
C HIS A 14 0.06 7.03 -14.54
N ARG A 15 -0.08 8.27 -15.01
CA ARG A 15 -0.98 8.61 -16.12
C ARG A 15 -0.65 7.81 -17.38
N MET A 16 0.62 7.73 -17.75
CA MET A 16 1.05 6.94 -18.91
C MET A 16 0.80 5.44 -18.72
N VAL A 17 0.89 4.91 -17.50
CA VAL A 17 0.57 3.50 -17.20
C VAL A 17 -0.91 3.25 -17.40
N VAL A 18 -1.78 4.15 -16.91
CA VAL A 18 -3.24 4.08 -17.12
C VAL A 18 -3.59 4.14 -18.61
N GLU A 19 -2.91 4.96 -19.39
CA GLU A 19 -3.19 5.15 -20.82
C GLU A 19 -2.61 4.05 -21.72
N HIS A 20 -1.46 3.45 -21.35
CA HIS A 20 -0.65 2.66 -22.28
C HIS A 20 -0.16 1.32 -21.75
N GLY A 21 -0.41 1.00 -20.47
CA GLY A 21 0.13 -0.19 -19.81
C GLY A 21 1.56 -0.01 -19.30
N MET A 22 1.86 -0.69 -18.18
CA MET A 22 3.12 -0.54 -17.44
C MET A 22 4.36 -0.85 -18.28
N GLU A 23 4.29 -1.91 -19.09
CA GLU A 23 5.40 -2.39 -19.92
C GLU A 23 5.85 -1.37 -20.96
N LYS A 24 4.94 -0.48 -21.38
CA LYS A 24 5.22 0.60 -22.34
C LYS A 24 5.84 1.83 -21.70
N VAL A 25 5.85 1.96 -20.37
CA VAL A 25 6.38 3.13 -19.66
C VAL A 25 7.84 2.91 -19.24
N ASN A 26 8.70 3.88 -19.54
CA ASN A 26 10.09 3.93 -19.09
C ASN A 26 10.55 5.39 -18.93
N LEU A 27 11.69 5.61 -18.26
CA LEU A 27 12.21 6.95 -17.99
C LEU A 27 12.40 7.81 -19.24
N SER A 28 12.84 7.23 -20.37
CA SER A 28 13.00 8.00 -21.61
C SER A 28 11.66 8.55 -22.13
N LYS A 29 10.61 7.74 -22.10
CA LYS A 29 9.26 8.16 -22.52
C LYS A 29 8.64 9.16 -21.55
N VAL A 30 8.78 8.94 -20.24
CA VAL A 30 8.31 9.90 -19.23
C VAL A 30 9.06 11.23 -19.37
N GLY A 31 10.37 11.19 -19.64
CA GLY A 31 11.17 12.39 -19.88
C GLY A 31 10.75 13.14 -21.14
N SER A 32 10.44 12.41 -22.22
CA SER A 32 9.94 12.99 -23.47
C SER A 32 8.58 13.67 -23.26
N GLU A 33 7.66 13.02 -22.52
CA GLU A 33 6.35 13.55 -22.16
C GLU A 33 6.47 14.85 -21.32
N LEU A 34 7.46 14.91 -20.43
CA LEU A 34 7.76 16.08 -19.61
C LEU A 34 8.58 17.16 -20.33
N GLY A 35 8.98 16.94 -21.59
CA GLY A 35 9.85 17.86 -22.33
C GLY A 35 11.24 18.05 -21.70
N THR A 36 11.73 17.05 -20.96
CA THR A 36 13.04 17.10 -20.28
C THR A 36 14.07 16.21 -20.99
N THR A 37 15.35 16.46 -20.70
CA THR A 37 16.45 15.68 -21.28
C THR A 37 16.58 14.32 -20.60
N HIS A 38 17.13 13.35 -21.33
CA HIS A 38 17.46 12.03 -20.77
C HIS A 38 18.38 12.17 -19.54
N ALA A 39 19.41 13.02 -19.61
CA ALA A 39 20.30 13.24 -18.47
C ALA A 39 19.61 13.83 -17.24
N ALA A 40 18.59 14.68 -17.42
CA ALA A 40 17.88 15.30 -16.31
C ALA A 40 16.99 14.31 -15.55
N ILE A 41 16.25 13.44 -16.24
CA ILE A 41 15.35 12.49 -15.56
C ILE A 41 16.11 11.40 -14.80
N TYR A 42 17.27 10.97 -15.32
CA TYR A 42 18.12 9.97 -14.66
C TYR A 42 18.81 10.47 -13.38
N LYS A 43 18.74 11.77 -13.07
CA LYS A 43 19.13 12.29 -11.74
C LYS A 43 18.16 11.91 -10.64
N TYR A 44 16.91 11.59 -11.00
CA TYR A 44 15.85 11.29 -10.05
C TYR A 44 15.63 9.79 -9.89
N PHE A 45 15.86 9.00 -10.93
CA PHE A 45 15.70 7.55 -10.91
C PHE A 45 16.84 6.90 -11.70
N SER A 46 17.47 5.91 -11.09
CA SER A 46 18.58 5.12 -11.65
C SER A 46 18.16 4.25 -12.84
N GLY A 47 16.87 3.89 -12.93
CA GLY A 47 16.38 3.04 -13.99
C GLY A 47 14.90 2.72 -13.91
N LYS A 48 14.48 1.83 -14.82
CA LYS A 48 13.09 1.39 -14.95
C LYS A 48 12.57 0.66 -13.72
N GLU A 49 13.41 -0.17 -13.10
CA GLU A 49 13.05 -0.92 -11.89
C GLU A 49 12.79 0.02 -10.71
N GLU A 50 13.67 0.99 -10.45
CA GLU A 50 13.45 1.99 -9.40
C GLU A 50 12.16 2.78 -9.65
N LEU A 51 11.95 3.26 -10.89
CA LEU A 51 10.71 3.96 -11.26
C LEU A 51 9.47 3.11 -10.95
N TRP A 52 9.49 1.83 -11.31
CA TRP A 52 8.35 0.93 -11.14
C TRP A 52 8.08 0.59 -9.67
N THR A 53 9.13 0.35 -8.90
CA THR A 53 9.04 0.13 -7.45
C THR A 53 8.45 1.33 -6.75
N GLU A 54 8.99 2.52 -7.03
CA GLU A 54 8.54 3.76 -6.41
C GLU A 54 7.13 4.15 -6.84
N LEU A 55 6.78 3.92 -8.11
CA LEU A 55 5.42 4.15 -8.61
C LEU A 55 4.40 3.23 -7.95
N SER A 56 4.72 1.93 -7.84
CA SER A 56 3.80 0.94 -7.26
C SER A 56 3.58 1.20 -5.77
N LEU A 57 4.66 1.47 -5.04
CA LEU A 57 4.59 1.79 -3.61
C LEU A 57 3.88 3.12 -3.39
N SER A 58 4.22 4.18 -4.13
CA SER A 58 3.57 5.48 -3.99
C SER A 58 2.07 5.43 -4.30
N TRP A 59 1.65 4.64 -5.29
CA TRP A 59 0.22 4.44 -5.56
C TRP A 59 -0.45 3.74 -4.38
N LEU A 60 0.16 2.67 -3.86
CA LEU A 60 -0.43 1.93 -2.75
C LEU A 60 -0.45 2.74 -1.45
N ASP A 61 0.60 3.51 -1.16
CA ASP A 61 0.68 4.42 -0.02
C ASP A 61 -0.41 5.50 -0.08
N HIS A 62 -0.75 5.98 -1.30
CA HIS A 62 -1.87 6.88 -1.49
C HIS A 62 -3.21 6.24 -1.13
N GLU A 63 -3.46 4.99 -1.56
CA GLU A 63 -4.68 4.26 -1.17
C GLU A 63 -4.73 3.98 0.34
N LEU A 64 -3.56 3.86 0.99
CA LEU A 64 -3.43 3.56 2.41
C LEU A 64 -3.11 4.80 3.26
N ALA A 65 -3.30 6.02 2.74
CA ALA A 65 -2.85 7.26 3.38
C ALA A 65 -3.37 7.44 4.82
N ARG A 66 -4.53 6.85 5.15
CA ARG A 66 -5.12 6.86 6.51
C ARG A 66 -4.28 6.09 7.56
N LEU A 67 -3.29 5.32 7.14
CA LEU A 67 -2.39 4.58 8.04
C LEU A 67 -1.06 5.31 8.29
N PHE A 68 -0.76 6.39 7.56
CA PHE A 68 0.59 6.98 7.54
C PHE A 68 0.58 8.51 7.77
N PRO A 69 0.41 9.00 9.01
CA PRO A 69 0.17 8.24 10.25
C PRO A 69 -1.32 7.94 10.47
N PHE A 70 -1.60 6.93 11.29
CA PHE A 70 -2.96 6.63 11.74
C PHE A 70 -3.37 7.56 12.88
N ASP A 71 -4.51 8.23 12.74
CA ASP A 71 -5.07 9.09 13.77
C ASP A 71 -5.64 8.25 14.94
N THR A 72 -5.05 8.41 16.12
CA THR A 72 -5.41 7.66 17.32
C THR A 72 -6.28 8.45 18.31
N ASP A 73 -6.50 9.75 18.08
CA ASP A 73 -7.05 10.69 19.08
C ASP A 73 -8.47 10.32 19.54
N LYS A 74 -9.22 9.62 18.68
CA LYS A 74 -10.61 9.22 18.93
C LYS A 74 -10.77 7.86 19.62
N TYR A 75 -9.68 7.17 19.94
CA TYR A 75 -9.73 5.84 20.54
C TYR A 75 -9.21 5.84 21.97
N SER A 76 -9.84 5.03 22.81
CA SER A 76 -9.58 5.04 24.26
C SER A 76 -8.71 3.87 24.73
N SER A 77 -8.50 2.87 23.86
CA SER A 77 -7.70 1.69 24.20
C SER A 77 -6.84 1.21 23.04
N LYS A 78 -5.72 0.54 23.37
CA LYS A 78 -4.86 -0.16 22.41
C LYS A 78 -5.66 -1.15 21.55
N LYS A 79 -6.62 -1.84 22.16
CA LYS A 79 -7.48 -2.80 21.48
C LYS A 79 -8.34 -2.13 20.40
N GLU A 80 -8.98 -0.99 20.72
CA GLU A 80 -9.72 -0.18 19.74
C GLU A 80 -8.81 0.33 18.61
N ILE A 81 -7.61 0.81 18.95
CA ILE A 81 -6.65 1.29 17.96
C ILE A 81 -6.24 0.18 16.98
N VAL A 82 -5.85 -0.99 17.49
CA VAL A 82 -5.42 -2.12 16.65
C VAL A 82 -6.57 -2.61 15.78
N HIS A 83 -7.78 -2.73 16.33
CA HIS A 83 -8.97 -3.09 15.57
C HIS A 83 -9.17 -2.15 14.38
N GLU A 84 -9.22 -0.85 14.66
CA GLU A 84 -9.58 0.15 13.67
C GLU A 84 -8.46 0.35 12.65
N TRP A 85 -7.20 0.21 13.05
CA TRP A 85 -6.07 0.19 12.14
C TRP A 85 -6.17 -0.97 11.14
N LEU A 86 -6.47 -2.18 11.63
CA LEU A 86 -6.65 -3.38 10.79
C LEU A 86 -7.86 -3.24 9.87
N TRP A 87 -8.94 -2.66 10.38
CA TRP A 87 -10.13 -2.38 9.60
C TRP A 87 -9.83 -1.37 8.49
N VAL A 88 -9.12 -0.27 8.78
CA VAL A 88 -8.74 0.73 7.78
C VAL A 88 -7.82 0.13 6.72
N LEU A 89 -6.85 -0.72 7.09
CA LEU A 89 -6.02 -1.44 6.11
C LEU A 89 -6.89 -2.30 5.18
N SER A 90 -7.75 -3.14 5.77
CA SER A 90 -8.59 -4.10 5.04
C SER A 90 -9.60 -3.39 4.13
N GLN A 91 -10.29 -2.39 4.67
CA GLN A 91 -11.27 -1.58 3.95
C GLN A 91 -10.61 -0.81 2.81
N SER A 92 -9.47 -0.16 3.03
CA SER A 92 -8.80 0.62 1.99
C SER A 92 -8.31 -0.28 0.84
N LYS A 93 -7.83 -1.50 1.15
CA LYS A 93 -7.48 -2.50 0.12
C LYS A 93 -8.72 -2.96 -0.67
N TYR A 94 -9.84 -3.23 0.02
CA TYR A 94 -11.10 -3.60 -0.60
C TYR A 94 -11.64 -2.50 -1.52
N GLU A 95 -11.67 -1.25 -1.04
CA GLU A 95 -12.11 -0.08 -1.81
C GLU A 95 -11.23 0.18 -3.03
N ALA A 96 -9.90 0.03 -2.90
CA ALA A 96 -8.98 0.14 -4.03
C ALA A 96 -9.19 -0.98 -5.06
N TYR A 97 -9.47 -2.21 -4.62
CA TYR A 97 -9.80 -3.32 -5.51
C TYR A 97 -11.11 -3.06 -6.29
N GLU A 98 -12.16 -2.59 -5.62
CA GLU A 98 -13.47 -2.33 -6.23
C GLU A 98 -13.46 -1.11 -7.17
N SER A 99 -12.83 -0.01 -6.77
CA SER A 99 -12.87 1.25 -7.52
C SER A 99 -11.75 1.40 -8.56
N LYS A 100 -10.62 0.70 -8.39
CA LYS A 100 -9.40 0.86 -9.19
C LYS A 100 -8.80 -0.50 -9.57
N LEU A 101 -9.64 -1.48 -9.91
CA LEU A 101 -9.31 -2.89 -10.14
C LEU A 101 -8.02 -3.11 -10.96
N GLU A 102 -7.89 -2.44 -12.10
CA GLU A 102 -6.73 -2.63 -12.99
C GLU A 102 -5.43 -2.17 -12.34
N MET A 103 -5.43 -0.98 -11.74
CA MET A 103 -4.25 -0.43 -11.06
C MET A 103 -3.92 -1.20 -9.78
N PHE A 104 -4.95 -1.61 -9.02
CA PHE A 104 -4.78 -2.47 -7.87
C PHE A 104 -4.04 -3.76 -8.27
N LYS A 105 -4.59 -4.53 -9.22
CA LYS A 105 -3.99 -5.79 -9.68
C LYS A 105 -2.58 -5.59 -10.22
N LEU A 106 -2.35 -4.53 -10.98
CA LEU A 106 -1.06 -4.23 -11.58
C LEU A 106 0.02 -3.93 -10.53
N TYR A 107 -0.22 -2.95 -9.66
CA TYR A 107 0.79 -2.48 -8.71
C TYR A 107 1.00 -3.48 -7.58
N THR A 108 -0.05 -4.13 -7.09
CA THR A 108 0.11 -5.14 -6.04
C THR A 108 0.82 -6.39 -6.56
N ALA A 109 0.54 -6.82 -7.80
CA ALA A 109 1.28 -7.94 -8.39
C ALA A 109 2.76 -7.60 -8.62
N TYR A 110 3.09 -6.35 -8.93
CA TYR A 110 4.48 -5.91 -9.00
C TYR A 110 5.15 -5.99 -7.63
N ILE A 111 4.51 -5.45 -6.58
CA ILE A 111 5.02 -5.47 -5.21
C ILE A 111 5.22 -6.92 -4.73
N ASP A 112 4.23 -7.79 -4.88
CA ASP A 112 4.27 -9.18 -4.44
C ASP A 112 5.40 -9.99 -5.10
N ARG A 113 5.77 -9.64 -6.35
CA ARG A 113 6.83 -10.31 -7.11
C ARG A 113 8.22 -9.68 -6.91
N ASN A 114 8.30 -8.57 -6.18
CA ASN A 114 9.56 -7.89 -5.88
C ASN A 114 9.85 -7.97 -4.37
N PRO A 115 10.74 -8.88 -3.91
CA PRO A 115 10.99 -9.09 -2.49
C PRO A 115 11.41 -7.83 -1.72
N ALA A 116 12.16 -6.93 -2.35
CA ALA A 116 12.59 -5.68 -1.72
C ALA A 116 11.40 -4.72 -1.53
N ALA A 117 10.54 -4.58 -2.54
CA ALA A 117 9.34 -3.76 -2.47
C ALA A 117 8.34 -4.31 -1.43
N LEU A 118 8.12 -5.63 -1.43
CA LEU A 118 7.26 -6.30 -0.46
C LEU A 118 7.80 -6.12 0.97
N THR A 119 9.10 -6.32 1.18
CA THR A 119 9.74 -6.13 2.49
C THR A 119 9.56 -4.70 3.00
N ARG A 120 9.73 -3.70 2.14
CA ARG A 120 9.47 -2.30 2.49
C ARG A 120 8.01 -2.09 2.86
N HIS A 121 7.06 -2.52 2.03
CA HIS A 121 5.63 -2.35 2.30
C HIS A 121 5.20 -2.97 3.64
N ILE A 122 5.64 -4.21 3.92
CA ILE A 122 5.34 -4.87 5.20
C ILE A 122 6.04 -4.16 6.36
N GLY A 123 7.28 -3.69 6.18
CA GLY A 123 8.00 -2.91 7.18
C GLY A 123 7.29 -1.60 7.53
N ASP A 124 6.78 -0.89 6.53
CA ASP A 124 6.01 0.35 6.70
C ASP A 124 4.70 0.07 7.46
N LEU A 125 3.98 -0.99 7.11
CA LEU A 125 2.78 -1.42 7.84
C LEU A 125 3.06 -1.77 9.30
N VAL A 126 4.13 -2.52 9.57
CA VAL A 126 4.57 -2.85 10.93
C VAL A 126 4.93 -1.58 11.71
N GLY A 127 5.66 -0.66 11.08
CA GLY A 127 6.03 0.62 11.68
C GLY A 127 4.83 1.49 12.03
N SER A 128 3.87 1.60 11.10
CA SER A 128 2.61 2.32 11.32
C SER A 128 1.78 1.71 12.45
N LEU A 129 1.60 0.38 12.45
CA LEU A 129 0.85 -0.30 13.51
C LEU A 129 1.55 -0.15 14.87
N LYS A 130 2.89 -0.25 14.90
CA LYS A 130 3.70 0.00 16.09
C LYS A 130 3.45 1.40 16.66
N GLU A 131 3.53 2.41 15.81
CA GLU A 131 3.33 3.81 16.20
C GLU A 131 1.91 4.05 16.72
N ALA A 132 0.90 3.51 16.03
CA ALA A 132 -0.49 3.62 16.43
C ALA A 132 -0.77 2.92 17.78
N SER A 133 -0.34 1.66 17.92
CA SER A 133 -0.75 0.82 19.06
C SER A 133 0.18 0.89 20.27
N GLY A 134 1.40 1.42 20.12
CA GLY A 134 2.43 1.40 21.15
C GLY A 134 2.93 -0.02 21.51
N ILE A 135 2.76 -1.01 20.62
CA ILE A 135 3.27 -2.38 20.84
C ILE A 135 4.72 -2.42 20.39
N GLU A 136 5.66 -2.68 21.30
CA GLU A 136 7.10 -2.72 20.96
C GLU A 136 7.55 -4.03 20.30
N ASP A 137 6.84 -5.12 20.55
CA ASP A 137 7.20 -6.45 20.04
C ASP A 137 6.84 -6.58 18.54
N ILE A 138 7.88 -6.53 17.70
CA ILE A 138 7.78 -6.70 16.24
C ILE A 138 7.23 -8.07 15.84
N GLY A 139 7.55 -9.13 16.59
CA GLY A 139 7.04 -10.47 16.33
C GLY A 139 5.53 -10.54 16.56
N ARG A 140 5.05 -9.87 17.60
CA ARG A 140 3.61 -9.74 17.87
C ARG A 140 2.89 -8.90 16.82
N LEU A 141 3.45 -7.76 16.41
CA LEU A 141 2.89 -6.94 15.32
C LEU A 141 2.78 -7.74 14.02
N SER A 142 3.82 -8.49 13.68
CA SER A 142 3.84 -9.36 12.49
C SER A 142 2.79 -10.47 12.58
N ALA A 143 2.60 -11.08 13.76
CA ALA A 143 1.58 -12.10 13.97
C ALA A 143 0.14 -11.53 13.83
N ILE A 144 -0.09 -10.31 14.32
CA ILE A 144 -1.36 -9.61 14.15
C ILE A 144 -1.66 -9.37 12.66
N LEU A 145 -0.69 -8.84 11.90
CA LEU A 145 -0.84 -8.65 10.45
C LEU A 145 -1.08 -9.97 9.71
N LEU A 146 -0.36 -11.03 10.09
CA LEU A 146 -0.52 -12.36 9.50
C LEU A 146 -1.93 -12.91 9.72
N ALA A 147 -2.49 -12.74 10.92
CA ALA A 147 -3.85 -13.19 11.25
C ALA A 147 -4.93 -12.53 10.38
N PHE A 148 -4.68 -11.30 9.90
CA PHE A 148 -5.57 -10.54 9.03
C PHE A 148 -5.14 -10.52 7.56
N SER A 149 -4.19 -11.37 7.15
CA SER A 149 -3.71 -11.43 5.78
C SER A 149 -4.82 -11.74 4.77
N TYR A 150 -5.83 -12.52 5.15
CA TYR A 150 -6.97 -12.81 4.26
C TYR A 150 -7.73 -11.53 3.84
N PHE A 151 -7.78 -10.51 4.69
CA PHE A 151 -8.53 -9.27 4.47
C PHE A 151 -7.68 -8.15 3.86
N SER A 152 -6.38 -8.37 3.62
CA SER A 152 -5.46 -7.34 3.16
C SER A 152 -4.55 -7.78 2.01
N ALA A 153 -4.27 -9.08 1.89
CA ALA A 153 -3.39 -9.61 0.85
C ALA A 153 -4.10 -9.66 -0.51
N PRO A 154 -3.51 -9.08 -1.57
CA PRO A 154 -4.09 -9.04 -2.92
C PRO A 154 -4.44 -10.42 -3.50
N ALA A 155 -3.73 -11.47 -3.06
CA ALA A 155 -3.97 -12.85 -3.48
C ALA A 155 -5.39 -13.36 -3.17
N TYR A 156 -6.07 -12.78 -2.17
CA TYR A 156 -7.43 -13.13 -1.80
C TYR A 156 -8.49 -12.16 -2.33
N ALA A 157 -8.09 -11.09 -3.03
CA ALA A 157 -8.97 -9.97 -3.34
C ALA A 157 -10.17 -10.35 -4.23
N ASP A 158 -9.99 -11.32 -5.14
CA ASP A 158 -11.07 -11.81 -5.98
C ASP A 158 -12.22 -12.47 -5.18
N ASN A 159 -11.97 -12.87 -3.92
CA ASN A 159 -12.98 -13.47 -3.03
C ASN A 159 -13.75 -12.44 -2.20
N TRP A 160 -13.19 -11.26 -1.93
CA TRP A 160 -13.74 -10.30 -0.96
C TRP A 160 -15.16 -9.83 -1.29
N LYS A 161 -15.48 -9.71 -2.59
CA LYS A 161 -16.83 -9.30 -3.05
C LYS A 161 -17.90 -10.40 -2.93
N TYR A 162 -17.50 -11.64 -2.67
CA TYR A 162 -18.41 -12.79 -2.59
C TYR A 162 -18.68 -13.23 -1.15
N MET A 163 -18.19 -12.48 -0.18
CA MET A 163 -18.34 -12.73 1.25
C MET A 163 -18.93 -11.51 1.95
N ASP A 164 -19.47 -11.71 3.16
CA ASP A 164 -19.77 -10.60 4.06
C ASP A 164 -18.45 -10.15 4.71
N PHE A 165 -17.68 -9.34 3.96
CA PHE A 165 -16.32 -8.96 4.30
C PHE A 165 -16.19 -8.40 5.72
N LYS A 166 -17.15 -7.54 6.11
CA LYS A 166 -17.17 -6.95 7.45
C LYS A 166 -17.48 -7.99 8.52
N SER A 167 -18.55 -8.78 8.35
CA SER A 167 -18.92 -9.78 9.35
C SER A 167 -17.84 -10.83 9.55
N GLU A 168 -17.15 -11.25 8.49
CA GLU A 168 -16.03 -12.19 8.61
C GLU A 168 -14.79 -11.57 9.26
N PHE A 169 -14.47 -10.31 8.95
CA PHE A 169 -13.40 -9.57 9.63
C PHE A 169 -13.65 -9.51 11.15
N GLU A 170 -14.88 -9.13 11.54
CA GLU A 170 -15.30 -9.04 12.93
C GLU A 170 -15.27 -10.40 13.62
N ALA A 171 -15.67 -11.47 12.93
CA ALA A 171 -15.60 -12.83 13.47
C ALA A 171 -14.16 -13.25 13.81
N VAL A 172 -13.19 -12.95 12.92
CA VAL A 172 -11.77 -13.20 13.17
C VAL A 172 -11.24 -12.31 14.31
N TRP A 173 -11.61 -11.03 14.33
CA TRP A 173 -11.27 -10.13 15.41
C TRP A 173 -11.72 -10.65 16.78
N LYS A 174 -12.96 -11.12 16.90
CA LYS A 174 -13.50 -11.70 18.14
C LYS A 174 -12.71 -12.90 18.67
N LEU A 175 -12.05 -13.66 17.80
CA LEU A 175 -11.18 -14.76 18.21
C LEU A 175 -9.85 -14.27 18.81
N ILE A 176 -9.33 -13.13 18.36
CA ILE A 176 -7.99 -12.67 18.73
C ILE A 176 -7.96 -11.47 19.68
N GLU A 177 -9.06 -10.76 19.89
CA GLU A 177 -9.07 -9.46 20.59
C GLU A 177 -8.52 -9.55 22.03
N ALA A 178 -8.69 -10.70 22.68
CA ALA A 178 -8.16 -10.97 24.02
C ALA A 178 -6.61 -11.01 24.04
N GLY A 179 -5.98 -11.34 22.91
CA GLY A 179 -4.53 -11.38 22.75
C GLY A 179 -3.88 -10.02 22.48
N ILE A 180 -4.66 -8.94 22.35
CA ILE A 180 -4.13 -7.58 22.08
C ILE A 180 -3.77 -6.82 23.37
N GLU A 181 -4.39 -7.17 24.49
CA GLU A 181 -4.14 -6.54 25.79
C GLU A 181 -2.94 -7.11 26.54
N GLY A 182 -2.58 -8.37 26.25
CA GLY A 182 -1.45 -9.08 26.88
C GLY A 182 -0.08 -8.54 26.52
#